data_AF-A0A948PR59-F1
#
_entry.id   AF-A0A948PR59-F1
#
_cell.length_a   1.000
_cell.length_b   1.000
_cell.length_c   1.000
_cell.angle_alpha   90.00
_cell.angle_beta   90.00
_cell.angle_gamma   90.00
#
_symmetry.space_group_name_H-M   'P 1'
#
loop_
_entity.id
_entity.type
_entity.pdbx_description
1 polymer ?
#
loop_
_entity_poly.entity_id
_entity_poly.type
_entity_poly.pdbx_seq_one_letter_code
_entity_poly.pdbx_strand_id
1 'polypeptide(L)'
;MREDIEGFIQKAENDEKLKSYMGRENRPLSGRLLNRVGSLMEREGLWVVKAHIKDVAKFEVGEEIDPAYQKLYEYVDLADGLKASRVIKGYLLKKLEAIATVKIE
;
A
#
# COMPACT_ATOMS: atom_id res chain seq x y z
N MET A 1 -8.07 18.52 -3.78
CA MET A 1 -9.15 17.53 -3.57
C MET A 1 -8.91 16.93 -2.20
N ARG A 2 -9.89 16.92 -1.28
CA ARG A 2 -9.69 16.28 0.04
C ARG A 2 -9.84 14.78 -0.15
N GLU A 3 -8.82 14.01 0.21
CA GLU A 3 -8.89 12.55 0.20
C GLU A 3 -9.50 12.09 1.52
N ASP A 4 -10.65 11.45 1.44
CA ASP A 4 -11.28 10.76 2.55
C ASP A 4 -11.13 9.24 2.39
N ILE A 5 -11.55 8.50 3.42
CA ILE A 5 -11.38 7.04 3.46
C ILE A 5 -12.12 6.37 2.30
N GLU A 6 -13.28 6.89 1.92
CA GLU A 6 -14.08 6.38 0.80
C GLU A 6 -13.34 6.57 -0.53
N GLY A 7 -12.76 7.75 -0.77
CA GLY A 7 -11.94 8.01 -1.95
C GLY A 7 -10.70 7.12 -2.03
N PHE A 8 -10.05 6.81 -0.90
CA PHE A 8 -8.95 5.84 -0.85
C PHE A 8 -9.40 4.45 -1.29
N ILE A 9 -10.51 3.97 -0.72
CA ILE A 9 -11.07 2.64 -1.00
C ILE A 9 -11.48 2.55 -2.47
N GLN A 10 -12.26 3.52 -2.95
CA GLN A 10 -12.75 3.53 -4.33
C GLN A 10 -11.60 3.62 -5.34
N LYS A 11 -10.51 4.35 -5.01
CA LYS A 11 -9.32 4.37 -5.85
C LYS A 11 -8.65 2.98 -5.90
N ALA A 12 -8.45 2.34 -4.74
CA ALA A 12 -7.87 0.99 -4.68
C ALA A 12 -8.69 -0.05 -5.44
N GLU A 13 -10.02 -0.02 -5.30
CA GLU A 13 -10.95 -0.93 -5.97
C GLU A 13 -10.94 -0.78 -7.50
N ASN A 14 -10.61 0.39 -8.03
CA ASN A 14 -10.65 0.68 -9.47
C ASN A 14 -9.25 0.68 -10.12
N ASP A 15 -8.18 0.43 -9.37
CA ASP A 15 -6.81 0.54 -9.85
C ASP A 15 -6.28 -0.78 -10.43
N GLU A 16 -6.51 -0.99 -11.72
CA GLU A 16 -6.07 -2.20 -12.45
C GLU A 16 -4.55 -2.45 -12.36
N LYS A 17 -3.75 -1.38 -12.27
CA LYS A 17 -2.30 -1.50 -12.13
C LYS A 17 -1.94 -2.01 -10.74
N LEU A 18 -2.55 -1.46 -9.67
CA LEU A 18 -2.39 -1.99 -8.32
C LEU A 18 -2.78 -3.47 -8.25
N LYS A 19 -3.95 -3.82 -8.80
CA LYS A 19 -4.46 -5.21 -8.84
C LYS A 19 -3.48 -6.16 -9.52
N SER A 20 -2.83 -5.73 -10.61
CA SER A 20 -1.86 -6.55 -11.33
C SER A 20 -0.65 -6.98 -10.50
N TYR A 21 -0.36 -6.25 -9.41
CA TYR A 21 0.74 -6.53 -8.48
C TYR A 21 0.30 -7.30 -7.23
N MET A 22 -0.97 -7.70 -7.15
CA MET A 22 -1.60 -8.38 -6.01
C MET A 22 -2.28 -9.67 -6.46
N GLY A 23 -2.64 -10.54 -5.50
CA GLY A 23 -3.38 -11.77 -5.75
C GLY A 23 -2.53 -12.88 -6.40
N ARG A 24 -2.44 -14.02 -5.68
CA ARG A 24 -1.64 -15.24 -5.93
C ARG A 24 -0.22 -15.21 -5.33
N GLU A 25 0.31 -16.41 -5.06
CA GLU A 25 1.71 -16.61 -4.63
C GLU A 25 2.68 -16.03 -5.69
N ASN A 26 3.78 -15.42 -5.24
CA ASN A 26 4.82 -14.74 -6.03
C ASN A 26 4.49 -13.35 -6.62
N ARG A 27 3.56 -12.61 -6.02
CA ARG A 27 3.36 -11.18 -6.34
C ARG A 27 4.18 -10.26 -5.41
N PRO A 28 4.72 -9.12 -5.92
CA PRO A 28 5.56 -8.22 -5.11
C PRO A 28 4.81 -7.62 -3.92
N LEU A 29 3.54 -7.22 -4.12
CA LEU A 29 2.72 -6.61 -3.07
C LEU A 29 1.98 -7.67 -2.26
N SER A 30 2.75 -8.55 -1.61
CA SER A 30 2.20 -9.63 -0.78
C SER A 30 1.48 -9.12 0.48
N GLY A 31 0.49 -9.86 0.95
CA GLY A 31 -0.18 -9.57 2.23
C GLY A 31 0.78 -9.46 3.42
N ARG A 32 1.93 -10.18 3.40
CA ARG A 32 2.98 -10.05 4.44
C ARG A 32 3.64 -8.67 4.39
N LEU A 33 4.04 -8.21 3.21
CA LEU A 33 4.63 -6.88 3.02
C LEU A 33 3.65 -5.78 3.41
N LEU A 34 2.41 -5.86 2.93
CA LEU A 34 1.35 -4.90 3.25
C LEU A 34 1.05 -4.84 4.74
N ASN A 35 1.00 -6.01 5.41
CA ASN A 35 0.81 -6.06 6.86
C ASN A 35 1.98 -5.38 7.61
N ARG A 36 3.22 -5.60 7.15
CA ARG A 36 4.41 -4.97 7.73
C ARG A 36 4.39 -3.46 7.54
N VAL A 37 4.12 -2.99 6.32
CA VAL A 37 3.98 -1.57 5.97
C VAL A 37 2.90 -0.89 6.81
N GLY A 38 1.71 -1.50 6.90
CA GLY A 38 0.63 -0.96 7.73
C GLY A 38 1.02 -0.90 9.21
N SER A 39 1.67 -1.95 9.76
CA SER A 39 2.12 -1.95 11.16
C SER A 39 3.22 -0.92 11.46
N LEU A 40 4.05 -0.57 10.45
CA LEU A 40 5.02 0.52 10.58
C LEU A 40 4.32 1.89 10.54
N MET A 41 3.30 2.05 9.71
CA MET A 41 2.48 3.28 9.69
C MET A 41 1.83 3.53 11.07
N GLU A 42 1.30 2.48 11.70
CA GLU A 42 0.64 2.58 13.02
C GLU A 42 1.59 3.06 14.12
N ARG A 43 2.82 2.52 14.13
CA ARG A 43 3.78 2.71 15.23
C ARG A 43 4.73 3.88 15.00
N GLU A 44 5.30 3.96 13.81
CA GLU A 44 6.45 4.81 13.50
C GLU A 44 6.11 5.94 12.51
N GLY A 45 5.07 5.73 11.68
CA GLY A 45 4.60 6.71 10.70
C GLY A 45 5.34 6.69 9.36
N LEU A 46 5.07 7.71 8.54
CA LEU A 46 5.38 7.75 7.11
C LEU A 46 6.86 7.52 6.77
N TRP A 47 7.78 8.20 7.47
CA TRP A 47 9.21 8.16 7.14
C TRP A 47 9.78 6.75 7.23
N VAL A 48 9.42 6.00 8.27
CA VAL A 48 9.88 4.62 8.48
C VAL A 48 9.24 3.67 7.46
N VAL A 49 7.97 3.90 7.11
CA VAL A 49 7.31 3.15 6.03
C VAL A 49 8.04 3.31 4.71
N LYS A 50 8.35 4.56 4.32
CA LYS A 50 9.06 4.85 3.06
C LYS A 50 10.46 4.23 3.05
N ALA A 51 11.21 4.35 4.14
CA ALA A 51 12.53 3.72 4.25
C ALA A 51 12.44 2.20 4.08
N HIS A 52 11.47 1.55 4.74
CA HIS A 52 11.28 0.11 4.64
C HIS A 52 10.94 -0.35 3.21
N ILE A 53 10.04 0.33 2.52
CA ILE A 53 9.68 0.00 1.13
C ILE A 53 10.91 0.15 0.21
N LYS A 54 11.73 1.19 0.42
CA LYS A 54 12.97 1.40 -0.34
C LYS A 54 13.95 0.25 -0.15
N ASP A 55 14.13 -0.20 1.08
CA ASP A 55 15.08 -1.26 1.40
C ASP A 55 14.64 -2.61 0.81
N VAL A 56 13.34 -2.92 0.88
CA VAL A 56 12.77 -4.12 0.25
C VAL A 56 12.91 -4.06 -1.27
N ALA A 57 12.55 -2.94 -1.89
CA ALA A 57 12.65 -2.77 -3.35
C ALA A 57 14.08 -2.95 -3.87
N LYS A 58 15.07 -2.39 -3.16
CA LYS A 58 16.49 -2.56 -3.50
C LYS A 58 16.96 -4.01 -3.39
N PHE A 59 16.50 -4.72 -2.38
CA PHE A 59 16.90 -6.10 -2.15
C PHE A 59 16.35 -7.04 -3.22
N GLU A 60 15.12 -6.80 -3.69
CA GLU A 60 14.46 -7.68 -4.65
C GLU A 60 14.79 -7.39 -6.11
N VAL A 61 15.04 -6.13 -6.48
CA VAL A 61 15.12 -5.72 -7.91
C VAL A 61 16.42 -4.97 -8.26
N GLY A 62 17.28 -4.67 -7.28
CA GLY A 62 18.55 -3.95 -7.50
C GLY A 62 18.36 -2.42 -7.54
N GLU A 63 19.00 -1.73 -8.49
CA GLU A 63 18.94 -0.25 -8.57
C GLU A 63 17.68 0.29 -9.26
N GLU A 64 16.98 -0.53 -10.06
CA GLU A 64 15.75 -0.12 -10.73
C GLU A 64 14.53 -0.40 -9.83
N ILE A 65 13.77 0.64 -9.51
CA ILE A 65 12.61 0.49 -8.61
C ILE A 65 11.46 -0.15 -9.39
N ASP A 66 11.10 -1.38 -9.00
CA ASP A 66 9.94 -2.10 -9.54
C ASP A 66 8.69 -1.19 -9.56
N PRO A 67 7.95 -1.15 -10.67
CA PRO A 67 6.67 -0.45 -10.76
C PRO A 67 5.67 -0.79 -9.64
N ALA A 68 5.72 -2.00 -9.07
CA ALA A 68 4.91 -2.40 -7.92
C ALA A 68 5.23 -1.60 -6.66
N TYR A 69 6.52 -1.39 -6.36
CA TYR A 69 6.95 -0.61 -5.20
C TYR A 69 6.65 0.87 -5.37
N GLN A 70 6.78 1.41 -6.58
CA GLN A 70 6.31 2.77 -6.89
C GLN A 70 4.82 2.91 -6.63
N LYS A 71 4.03 1.89 -7.01
CA LYS A 71 2.59 1.87 -6.77
C LYS A 71 2.26 1.82 -5.28
N LEU A 72 3.02 1.05 -4.50
CA LEU A 72 2.86 1.02 -3.04
C LEU A 72 3.17 2.38 -2.39
N TYR A 73 4.19 3.11 -2.86
CA TYR A 73 4.45 4.48 -2.41
C TYR A 73 3.26 5.40 -2.64
N GLU A 74 2.61 5.30 -3.79
CA GLU A 74 1.40 6.08 -4.09
C GLU A 74 0.32 5.86 -3.03
N TYR A 75 0.02 4.60 -2.68
CA TYR A 75 -0.99 4.30 -1.66
C TYR A 75 -0.56 4.66 -0.24
N VAL A 76 0.73 4.65 0.07
CA VAL A 76 1.25 5.17 1.34
C VAL A 76 1.04 6.68 1.44
N ASP A 77 1.30 7.42 0.36
CA ASP A 77 1.10 8.88 0.33
C ASP A 77 -0.38 9.25 0.38
N LEU A 78 -1.24 8.52 -0.34
CA LEU A 78 -2.69 8.65 -0.24
C LEU A 78 -3.18 8.40 1.19
N ALA A 79 -2.72 7.31 1.83
CA ALA A 79 -3.09 7.01 3.20
C ALA A 79 -2.62 8.10 4.18
N ASP A 80 -1.44 8.70 3.95
CA ASP A 80 -0.96 9.78 4.80
C ASP A 80 -1.74 11.10 4.62
N GLY A 81 -2.24 11.37 3.42
CA GLY A 81 -3.12 12.51 3.14
C GLY A 81 -4.46 12.46 3.88
N LEU A 82 -4.89 11.28 4.33
CA LEU A 82 -6.15 11.10 5.07
C LEU A 82 -6.13 11.84 6.40
N LYS A 83 -7.24 12.52 6.71
CA LYS A 83 -7.51 13.09 8.05
C LYS A 83 -7.96 11.99 9.03
N ALA A 84 -7.10 11.00 9.22
CA ALA A 84 -7.35 9.84 10.06
C ALA A 84 -6.16 9.58 11.00
N SER A 85 -6.41 8.85 12.09
CA SER A 85 -5.32 8.42 12.99
C SER A 85 -4.37 7.47 12.27
N ARG A 86 -3.13 7.39 12.73
CA ARG A 86 -2.13 6.43 12.19
C ARG A 86 -2.63 4.99 12.23
N VAL A 87 -3.45 4.65 13.22
CA VAL A 87 -4.09 3.33 13.35
C VAL A 87 -4.98 3.04 12.15
N ILE A 88 -5.85 3.98 11.77
CA ILE A 88 -6.74 3.82 10.62
C ILE A 88 -5.95 3.78 9.31
N LYS A 89 -4.95 4.66 9.15
CA LYS A 89 -4.08 4.69 7.97
C LYS A 89 -3.35 3.35 7.78
N GLY A 90 -2.78 2.82 8.88
CA GLY A 90 -2.13 1.53 8.88
C GLY A 90 -3.10 0.39 8.58
N TYR A 91 -4.29 0.38 9.19
CA TYR A 91 -5.32 -0.60 8.91
C TYR A 91 -5.69 -0.66 7.42
N LEU A 92 -5.88 0.49 6.77
CA LEU A 92 -6.17 0.57 5.33
C LEU A 92 -5.04 -0.05 4.49
N LEU A 93 -3.78 0.26 4.81
CA LEU A 93 -2.62 -0.33 4.13
C LEU A 93 -2.54 -1.85 4.33
N LYS A 94 -2.84 -2.37 5.53
CA LYS A 94 -2.91 -3.82 5.78
C LYS A 94 -4.01 -4.51 4.97
N LYS A 95 -5.11 -3.79 4.71
CA LYS A 95 -6.26 -4.29 3.96
C LYS A 95 -6.21 -4.02 2.47
N LEU A 96 -5.16 -3.33 1.98
CA LEU A 96 -5.10 -2.87 0.61
C LEU A 96 -5.26 -4.00 -0.42
N GLU A 97 -4.65 -5.17 -0.20
CA GLU A 97 -4.85 -6.34 -1.06
C GLU A 97 -6.31 -6.81 -1.07
N ALA A 98 -6.93 -6.92 0.09
CA ALA A 98 -8.33 -7.32 0.20
C ALA A 98 -9.26 -6.32 -0.50
N ILE A 99 -9.00 -5.02 -0.35
CA ILE A 99 -9.76 -3.94 -1.00
C ILE A 99 -9.60 -4.01 -2.52
N ALA A 100 -8.36 -4.08 -3.02
CA ALA A 100 -8.09 -4.09 -4.45
C ALA A 100 -8.63 -5.35 -5.15
N THR A 101 -8.73 -6.47 -4.43
CA THR A 101 -9.19 -7.76 -4.97
C THR A 101 -10.66 -8.07 -4.70
N VAL A 102 -11.43 -7.12 -4.13
CA VAL A 102 -12.89 -7.25 -4.05
C VAL A 102 -13.44 -7.53 -5.45
N LYS A 103 -14.15 -8.64 -5.60
CA LYS A 103 -14.99 -8.88 -6.77
C LYS A 103 -16.30 -8.16 -6.53
N ILE A 104 -16.58 -7.14 -7.32
CA ILE A 104 -17.92 -6.55 -7.39
C ILE A 104 -18.73 -7.50 -8.26
N GLU A 105 -19.69 -8.19 -7.65
CA GLU A 105 -20.70 -9.00 -8.34
C GLU A 105 -21.87 -8.13 -8.80
#